data_AF-G5JB85-F1
#
_entry.id   AF-G5JB85-F1
#
_cell.length_a   1.000
_cell.length_b   1.000
_cell.length_c   1.000
_cell.angle_alpha   90.00
_cell.angle_beta   90.00
_cell.angle_gamma   90.00
#
_symmetry.space_group_name_H-M   'P 1'
#
loop_
_entity.id
_entity.type
_entity.pdbx_description
1 polymer ?
#
loop_
_entity_poly.entity_id
_entity_poly.type
_entity_poly.pdbx_seq_one_letter_code
_entity_poly.pdbx_strand_id
1 'polypeptide(L)'
;MMANHKLSDALSNLGLYRFRELLSYKQECFGFLLTIVDRWFPSSKTCSVCGNIQDMPLCERVYHCQNCGQVMDRDLNASINLENWTKNADGLWVNPLAQSKGERLWTRRSRLPWLKQELNIKPV
;
A
#
# COMPACT_ATOMS: atom_id res chain seq x y z
N MET A 1 -11.61 5.83 -20.78
CA MET A 1 -11.56 7.29 -20.53
C MET A 1 -11.76 7.50 -19.03
N MET A 2 -10.84 8.17 -18.32
CA MET A 2 -10.98 8.38 -16.88
C MET A 2 -12.07 9.43 -16.60
N ALA A 3 -12.92 9.21 -15.60
CA ALA A 3 -14.13 10.00 -15.40
C ALA A 3 -13.89 11.45 -14.92
N ASN A 4 -12.75 11.75 -14.27
CA ASN A 4 -12.47 13.08 -13.72
C ASN A 4 -11.30 13.75 -14.45
N HIS A 5 -11.62 14.57 -15.46
CA HIS A 5 -10.63 15.25 -16.29
C HIS A 5 -9.71 16.24 -15.55
N LYS A 6 -10.14 16.77 -14.39
CA LYS A 6 -9.33 17.72 -13.61
C LYS A 6 -8.22 17.04 -12.82
N LEU A 7 -8.46 15.81 -12.37
CA LEU A 7 -7.52 15.04 -11.55
C LEU A 7 -6.80 13.93 -12.35
N SER A 8 -7.34 13.51 -13.49
CA SER A 8 -6.80 12.39 -14.26
C SER A 8 -5.37 12.62 -14.74
N ASP A 9 -5.04 13.84 -15.15
CA ASP A 9 -3.71 14.16 -15.67
C ASP A 9 -2.66 14.10 -14.54
N ALA A 10 -2.94 14.77 -13.42
CA ALA A 10 -2.10 14.70 -12.22
C ALA A 10 -1.93 13.27 -11.71
N LEU A 11 -3.00 12.47 -11.67
CA LEU A 11 -2.94 11.06 -11.26
C LEU A 11 -2.12 10.18 -12.22
N SER A 12 -2.21 10.44 -13.52
CA SER A 12 -1.45 9.71 -14.54
C SER A 12 0.05 10.02 -14.43
N ASN A 13 0.40 11.29 -14.18
CA ASN A 13 1.77 11.75 -14.00
C ASN A 13 2.46 11.18 -12.75
N LEU A 14 1.70 10.75 -11.72
CA LEU A 14 2.25 10.13 -10.51
C LEU A 14 2.80 8.71 -10.73
N GLY A 15 2.40 8.01 -11.80
CA GLY A 15 2.96 6.69 -12.11
C GLY A 15 2.74 5.62 -11.02
N LEU A 16 1.61 5.66 -10.30
CA LEU A 16 1.34 4.80 -9.13
C LEU A 16 1.45 3.29 -9.42
N TYR A 17 1.15 2.86 -10.66
CA TYR A 17 1.35 1.47 -11.09
C TYR A 17 2.83 1.08 -11.03
N ARG A 18 3.71 1.92 -11.58
CA ARG A 18 5.15 1.68 -11.59
C ARG A 18 5.74 1.69 -10.19
N PHE A 19 5.23 2.58 -9.32
CA PHE A 19 5.60 2.61 -7.92
C PHE A 19 5.30 1.26 -7.23
N ARG A 20 4.11 0.69 -7.45
CA ARG A 20 3.75 -0.63 -6.94
C ARG A 20 4.66 -1.73 -7.49
N GLU A 21 4.97 -1.75 -8.78
CA GLU A 21 5.88 -2.75 -9.37
C GLU A 21 7.27 -2.72 -8.74
N LEU A 22 7.82 -1.52 -8.51
CA LEU A 22 9.12 -1.35 -7.87
C LEU A 22 9.12 -1.86 -6.43
N LEU A 23 8.03 -1.64 -5.68
CA LEU A 23 7.88 -2.17 -4.33
C LEU A 23 7.84 -3.71 -4.33
N SER A 24 7.07 -4.33 -5.24
CA SER A 24 7.04 -5.79 -5.37
C SER A 24 8.40 -6.36 -5.74
N TYR A 25 9.09 -5.75 -6.71
CA TYR A 25 10.45 -6.14 -7.09
C TYR A 25 11.42 -6.08 -5.91
N LYS A 26 11.37 -5.00 -5.12
CA LYS A 26 12.23 -4.84 -3.93
C LYS A 26 11.85 -5.84 -2.84
N GLN A 27 10.57 -6.13 -2.66
CA GLN A 27 10.10 -7.17 -1.75
C GLN A 27 10.70 -8.53 -2.11
N GLU A 28 10.74 -8.90 -3.39
CA GLU A 28 11.38 -10.14 -3.84
C GLU A 28 12.90 -10.16 -3.58
N CYS A 29 13.57 -9.02 -3.73
CA CYS A 29 15.01 -8.90 -3.52
C CYS A 29 15.41 -9.04 -2.05
N PHE A 30 14.69 -8.36 -1.15
CA PHE A 30 15.06 -8.25 0.26
C PHE A 30 14.29 -9.20 1.18
N GLY A 31 13.13 -9.69 0.74
CA GLY A 31 12.31 -10.63 1.51
C GLY A 31 11.49 -9.99 2.63
N PHE A 32 11.17 -8.69 2.57
CA PHE A 32 10.26 -8.05 3.52
C PHE A 32 8.79 -8.34 3.21
N LEU A 33 7.89 -8.11 4.16
CA LEU A 33 6.46 -8.28 3.94
C LEU A 33 5.90 -7.08 3.17
N LEU A 34 5.24 -7.33 2.03
CA LEU A 34 4.46 -6.33 1.31
C LEU A 34 3.00 -6.77 1.28
N THR A 35 2.15 -6.00 1.93
CA THR A 35 0.71 -6.24 1.97
C THR A 35 0.00 -5.20 1.13
N ILE A 36 -0.86 -5.66 0.22
CA ILE A 36 -1.61 -4.79 -0.68
C ILE A 36 -3.07 -4.83 -0.27
N VAL A 37 -3.57 -3.68 0.18
CA VAL A 37 -4.96 -3.51 0.58
C VAL A 37 -5.85 -3.32 -0.66
N ASP A 38 -7.11 -3.75 -0.56
CA ASP A 38 -8.09 -3.54 -1.62
C ASP A 38 -8.24 -2.05 -1.99
N ARG A 39 -8.50 -1.78 -3.28
CA ARG A 39 -8.64 -0.43 -3.80
C ARG A 39 -9.80 0.34 -3.15
N TRP A 40 -10.86 -0.35 -2.77
CA TRP A 40 -12.08 0.25 -2.22
C TRP A 40 -12.10 0.27 -0.71
N PHE A 41 -11.00 -0.10 -0.05
CA PHE A 41 -10.90 0.00 1.39
C PHE A 41 -11.02 1.46 1.85
N PRO A 42 -12.00 1.79 2.72
CA PRO A 42 -12.31 3.17 3.09
C PRO A 42 -11.33 3.77 4.13
N SER A 43 -10.01 3.68 3.90
CA SER A 43 -8.99 4.08 4.89
C SER A 43 -9.11 5.53 5.36
N SER A 44 -9.44 6.48 4.48
CA SER A 44 -9.59 7.90 4.84
C SER A 44 -10.96 8.26 5.41
N LYS A 45 -11.94 7.37 5.28
CA LYS A 45 -13.33 7.55 5.71
C LYS A 45 -13.64 6.85 7.03
N THR A 46 -12.88 5.81 7.38
CA THR A 46 -13.02 5.07 8.62
C THR A 46 -12.31 5.80 9.76
N CYS A 47 -12.91 5.85 10.94
CA CYS A 47 -12.23 6.36 12.13
C CYS A 47 -11.26 5.31 12.67
N SER A 48 -9.99 5.68 12.83
CA SER A 48 -8.96 4.80 13.41
C SER A 48 -9.20 4.42 14.87
N VAL A 49 -10.03 5.17 15.60
CA VAL A 49 -10.33 4.93 17.02
C VAL A 49 -11.57 4.06 17.21
N CYS A 50 -12.68 4.42 16.57
CA CYS A 50 -13.98 3.76 16.81
C CYS A 50 -14.50 2.92 15.63
N GLY A 51 -13.83 2.93 14.49
CA GLY A 51 -14.25 2.18 13.30
C GLY A 51 -15.45 2.78 12.53
N ASN A 52 -16.03 3.90 12.99
CA ASN A 52 -17.15 4.54 12.28
C ASN A 52 -16.72 5.02 10.89
N ILE A 53 -17.52 4.73 9.88
CA ILE A 53 -17.29 5.20 8.50
C ILE A 53 -18.15 6.43 8.26
N GLN A 54 -17.53 7.51 7.80
CA GLN A 54 -18.22 8.74 7.45
C GLN A 54 -17.75 9.26 6.10
N ASP A 55 -18.51 10.17 5.50
CA ASP A 55 -18.05 10.82 4.27
C ASP A 55 -16.93 11.81 4.56
N MET A 56 -15.97 11.85 3.64
CA MET A 56 -14.76 12.65 3.73
C MET A 56 -14.47 13.24 2.34
N PRO A 57 -14.90 14.49 2.07
CA PRO A 57 -14.66 15.12 0.78
C PRO A 57 -13.17 15.43 0.59
N LEU A 58 -12.72 15.46 -0.68
CA LEU A 58 -11.29 15.56 -1.00
C LEU A 58 -10.63 16.85 -0.51
N CYS A 59 -11.39 17.95 -0.41
CA CYS A 59 -10.92 19.24 0.08
C CYS A 59 -10.67 19.27 1.59
N GLU A 60 -11.32 18.40 2.36
CA GLU A 60 -11.13 18.34 3.81
C GLU A 60 -9.85 17.56 4.14
N ARG A 61 -8.92 18.20 4.85
CA ARG A 61 -7.62 17.62 5.23
C ARG A 61 -7.56 17.22 6.70
N VAL A 62 -8.47 17.75 7.52
CA VAL A 62 -8.61 17.40 8.94
C VAL A 62 -9.79 16.45 9.07
N TYR A 63 -9.53 15.25 9.59
CA TYR A 63 -10.55 14.27 9.92
C TYR A 63 -11.15 14.58 11.27
N HIS A 64 -12.47 14.83 11.31
CA HIS A 64 -13.22 15.04 12.54
C HIS A 64 -14.29 13.95 12.67
N CYS A 65 -14.13 13.02 13.61
CA CYS A 65 -15.08 11.93 13.77
C CYS A 65 -16.39 12.42 14.39
N GLN A 66 -17.51 12.16 13.73
CA GLN A 66 -18.85 12.52 14.25
C GLN A 66 -19.33 11.59 15.38
N ASN A 67 -18.72 10.40 15.53
CA ASN A 67 -19.12 9.42 16.54
C ASN A 67 -18.35 9.52 17.86
N CYS A 68 -17.02 9.70 17.80
CA CYS A 68 -16.17 9.76 19.00
C CYS A 68 -15.49 11.12 19.23
N GLY A 69 -15.65 12.08 18.32
CA GLY A 69 -15.06 13.42 18.44
C GLY A 69 -13.55 13.50 18.16
N GLN A 70 -12.91 12.42 17.71
CA GLN A 70 -11.48 12.42 17.37
C GLN A 70 -11.18 13.44 16.25
N VAL A 71 -10.14 14.25 16.45
CA VAL A 71 -9.64 15.22 15.46
C VAL A 71 -8.19 14.92 15.14
N MET A 72 -7.87 14.74 13.86
CA MET A 72 -6.50 14.50 13.39
C MET A 72 -6.35 14.78 11.90
N ASP A 73 -5.12 14.77 11.40
CA ASP A 73 -4.87 14.81 9.95
C ASP A 73 -5.50 13.57 9.26
N ARG A 74 -6.13 13.80 8.11
CA ARG A 74 -6.82 12.76 7.33
C ARG A 74 -5.87 11.68 6.84
N ASP A 75 -4.69 12.06 6.37
CA ASP A 75 -3.73 11.12 5.80
C ASP A 75 -3.09 10.30 6.95
N LEU A 76 -2.90 10.90 8.14
CA LEU A 76 -2.51 10.18 9.36
C LEU A 76 -3.59 9.19 9.84
N ASN A 77 -4.87 9.59 9.81
CA ASN A 77 -5.97 8.66 10.13
C ASN A 77 -5.97 7.46 9.16
N ALA A 78 -5.79 7.74 7.86
CA ALA A 78 -5.72 6.71 6.83
C ALA A 78 -4.52 5.76 7.00
N SER A 79 -3.34 6.26 7.38
CA SER A 79 -2.16 5.41 7.61
C SER A 79 -2.36 4.46 8.78
N ILE A 80 -2.98 4.92 9.88
CA ILE A 80 -3.30 4.07 11.03
C ILE A 80 -4.31 2.99 10.63
N ASN A 81 -5.32 3.33 9.82
CA ASN A 81 -6.28 2.33 9.32
C ASN A 81 -5.63 1.28 8.43
N LEU A 82 -4.68 1.66 7.57
CA LEU A 82 -3.91 0.71 6.77
C LEU A 82 -3.05 -0.20 7.65
N GLU A 83 -2.39 0.36 8.67
CA GLU A 83 -1.63 -0.43 9.64
C GLU A 83 -2.54 -1.42 10.39
N ASN A 84 -3.69 -0.96 10.89
CA ASN A 84 -4.66 -1.80 11.58
C ASN A 84 -5.22 -2.89 10.68
N TRP A 85 -5.45 -2.60 9.40
CA TRP A 85 -5.86 -3.62 8.43
C TRP A 85 -4.82 -4.74 8.33
N THR A 86 -3.52 -4.40 8.29
CA THR A 86 -2.46 -5.41 8.26
C THR A 86 -2.35 -6.23 9.54
N LYS A 87 -2.63 -5.65 10.70
CA LYS A 87 -2.60 -6.35 12.01
C LYS A 87 -3.79 -7.30 12.20
N ASN A 88 -4.96 -6.90 11.71
CA ASN A 88 -6.21 -7.64 11.89
C ASN A 88 -6.47 -8.68 10.78
N ALA A 89 -5.79 -8.56 9.64
CA ALA A 89 -5.83 -9.57 8.61
C ALA A 89 -4.95 -10.77 9.02
N ASP A 90 -5.58 -11.88 9.38
CA ASP A 90 -4.92 -13.19 9.47
C ASP A 90 -4.42 -13.60 8.06
N GLY A 91 -3.24 -13.15 7.66
CA GLY A 91 -2.36 -13.88 6.74
C GLY A 91 -2.75 -14.00 5.26
N LEU A 92 -3.50 -13.08 4.65
CA LEU A 92 -3.58 -13.06 3.17
C LEU A 92 -2.33 -12.41 2.56
N TRP A 93 -1.26 -13.21 2.49
CA TRP A 93 -0.09 -12.96 1.65
C TRP A 93 -0.50 -12.96 0.18
N VAL A 94 -0.69 -11.78 -0.40
CA VAL A 94 -0.65 -11.66 -1.86
C VAL A 94 0.80 -11.54 -2.29
N ASN A 95 1.45 -12.68 -2.55
CA ASN A 95 2.58 -12.66 -3.45
C ASN A 95 2.01 -12.31 -4.85
N PRO A 96 2.29 -11.13 -5.43
CA PRO A 96 1.72 -10.74 -6.72
C PRO A 96 2.09 -11.72 -7.85
N LEU A 97 3.14 -12.53 -7.65
CA LEU A 97 3.56 -13.59 -8.57
C LEU A 97 2.87 -14.94 -8.36
N ALA A 98 2.18 -15.18 -7.24
CA ALA A 98 1.56 -16.49 -6.97
C ALA A 98 0.26 -16.73 -7.74
N GLN A 99 -0.37 -15.69 -8.28
CA GLN A 99 -1.62 -15.81 -9.04
C GLN A 99 -1.39 -15.96 -10.55
N SER A 100 -0.16 -15.77 -11.05
CA SER A 100 0.15 -15.94 -12.46
C SER A 100 1.07 -17.13 -12.68
N LYS A 101 0.45 -18.24 -13.12
CA LYS A 101 1.07 -19.40 -13.78
C LYS A 101 1.77 -20.38 -12.85
N GLY A 102 1.35 -21.65 -12.95
CA GLY A 102 2.08 -22.77 -12.37
C GLY A 102 3.48 -22.85 -12.95
N GLU A 103 4.45 -22.23 -12.29
CA GLU A 103 5.86 -22.36 -12.61
C GLU A 103 6.67 -22.42 -11.31
N ARG A 104 7.56 -23.42 -11.29
CA ARG A 104 8.47 -23.84 -10.23
C ARG A 104 8.95 -22.71 -9.31
N LEU A 105 8.91 -22.97 -8.00
CA LEU A 105 9.61 -22.20 -6.97
C LEU A 105 11.11 -22.13 -7.29
N TRP A 106 11.55 -21.05 -7.94
CA TRP A 106 12.97 -20.77 -8.15
C TRP A 106 13.52 -20.20 -6.84
N THR A 107 14.26 -21.03 -6.10
CA THR A 107 14.90 -20.66 -4.85
C THR A 107 15.96 -19.56 -5.05
N ARG A 108 16.20 -18.82 -3.96
CA ARG A 108 16.99 -17.58 -3.73
C ARG A 108 18.41 -17.48 -4.32
N ARG A 109 18.86 -18.38 -5.20
CA ARG A 109 20.27 -18.49 -5.62
C ARG A 109 20.57 -18.15 -7.08
N SER A 110 19.58 -17.87 -7.93
CA SER A 110 19.83 -17.75 -9.38
C SER A 110 19.41 -16.43 -10.03
N ARG A 111 19.04 -15.39 -9.28
CA ARG A 111 18.76 -14.09 -9.87
C ARG A 111 19.78 -13.04 -9.41
N LEU A 112 20.43 -12.45 -10.42
CA LEU A 112 21.21 -11.22 -10.43
C LEU A 112 22.70 -11.35 -10.06
N PRO A 113 23.56 -11.83 -11.00
CA PRO A 113 25.01 -11.71 -10.91
C PRO A 113 25.49 -10.26 -10.70
N TRP A 114 24.72 -9.27 -11.16
CA TRP A 114 25.05 -7.85 -11.09
C TRP A 114 24.69 -7.15 -9.77
N LEU A 115 23.82 -7.73 -8.93
CA LEU A 115 23.38 -7.06 -7.69
C LEU A 115 24.39 -7.18 -6.53
N LYS A 116 25.39 -8.06 -6.67
CA LYS A 116 26.47 -8.21 -5.68
C LYS A 116 27.49 -7.07 -5.71
N GLN A 117 27.48 -6.24 -6.74
CA GLN A 117 28.55 -5.26 -6.97
C GLN A 117 28.22 -3.84 -6.50
N GLU A 118 26.96 -3.50 -6.21
CA GLU A 118 26.58 -2.11 -5.94
C GLU A 118 26.03 -1.79 -4.54
N LEU A 119 25.72 -2.77 -3.69
CA LEU A 119 25.18 -2.48 -2.35
C LEU A 119 26.05 -3.13 -1.28
N ASN A 120 27.17 -2.47 -0.98
CA ASN A 120 27.98 -2.67 0.23
C ASN A 120 27.22 -2.16 1.48
N ILE A 121 25.95 -2.51 1.62
CA ILE A 121 25.14 -2.22 2.79
C ILE A 121 25.37 -3.38 3.74
N LYS A 122 26.25 -3.16 4.72
CA LYS A 122 26.40 -4.08 5.86
C LYS A 122 25.05 -4.15 6.58
N PRO A 123 24.55 -5.35 6.92
CA PRO A 123 23.38 -5.45 7.79
C PRO A 123 23.72 -4.80 9.13
N VAL A 124 22.83 -3.93 9.61
CA VAL A 124 22.81 -3.45 10.99
C VAL A 124 22.26 -4.57 11.87
#